data_AF-A0A3C0A956-F1
#
_entry.id   AF-A0A3C0A956-F1
#
_cell.length_a   1.000
_cell.length_b   1.000
_cell.length_c   1.000
_cell.angle_alpha   90.00
_cell.angle_beta   90.00
_cell.angle_gamma   90.00
#
_symmetry.space_group_name_H-M   'P 1'
#
loop_
_entity.id
_entity.type
_entity.pdbx_description
1 polymer ?
#
loop_
_entity_poly.entity_id
_entity_poly.type
_entity_poly.pdbx_seq_one_letter_code
_entity_poly.pdbx_strand_id
1 'polypeptide(L)'
;FLNDWLKQKGHGFIGFHSATDTYKTYEPYWDMIGGSFNGHPWNAGNTVTITVHNPDFPAMKPFGKEFQFKDEIYQYKNWQPEKVHVLMSLNMEKSNPKRPYQVPVAWAKEWGEGS
;
A
#
# COMPACT_ATOMS: atom_id res chain seq x y z
N PHE A 1 -2.51 -12.56 19.00
CA PHE A 1 -2.80 -12.55 17.55
C PHE A 1 -1.68 -11.90 16.75
N LEU A 2 -1.48 -10.58 16.83
CA LEU A 2 -0.42 -9.87 16.07
C LEU A 2 1.02 -10.24 16.46
N ASN A 3 1.30 -10.45 17.75
CA ASN A 3 2.65 -10.76 18.23
C ASN A 3 3.01 -12.25 18.25
N ASP A 4 2.02 -13.15 18.14
CA ASP A 4 2.23 -14.60 18.28
C ASP A 4 2.08 -15.37 16.98
N TRP A 5 1.20 -14.92 16.06
CA TRP A 5 0.90 -15.65 14.83
C TRP A 5 1.69 -15.08 13.65
N LEU A 6 1.70 -13.76 13.44
CA LEU A 6 2.31 -13.15 12.26
C LEU A 6 3.85 -13.28 12.21
N LYS A 7 4.51 -13.54 13.35
CA LYS A 7 5.96 -13.72 13.43
C LYS A 7 6.42 -15.13 13.05
N GLN A 8 5.50 -16.07 12.84
CA GLN A 8 5.82 -17.46 12.52
C GLN A 8 6.06 -17.63 11.02
N LYS A 9 7.00 -18.51 10.68
CA LYS A 9 7.39 -18.83 9.31
C LYS A 9 6.17 -19.29 8.49
N GLY A 10 5.91 -18.61 7.37
CA GLY A 10 4.82 -18.95 6.44
C GLY A 10 3.51 -18.20 6.67
N HIS A 11 3.47 -17.26 7.62
CA HIS A 11 2.30 -16.39 7.82
C HIS A 11 2.52 -15.04 7.16
N GLY A 12 1.49 -14.56 6.45
CA GLY A 12 1.55 -13.30 5.73
C GLY A 12 0.34 -12.41 6.01
N PHE A 13 0.54 -11.10 6.12
CA PHE A 13 -0.56 -10.14 6.24
C PHE A 13 -0.75 -9.37 4.94
N ILE A 14 -1.95 -9.47 4.36
CA ILE A 14 -2.33 -8.68 3.19
C ILE A 14 -3.42 -7.70 3.61
N GLY A 15 -3.06 -6.42 3.70
CA GLY A 15 -4.00 -5.34 3.94
C GLY A 15 -4.47 -4.73 2.63
N PHE A 16 -5.78 -4.63 2.41
CA PHE A 16 -6.35 -3.89 1.28
C PHE A 16 -7.22 -2.73 1.80
N HIS A 17 -7.15 -1.59 1.10
CA HIS A 17 -8.11 -0.49 1.20
C HIS A 17 -8.27 0.09 2.63
N SER A 18 -9.31 -0.28 3.38
CA SER A 18 -9.63 0.28 4.70
C SER A 18 -8.80 -0.25 5.87
N ALA A 19 -7.82 -1.14 5.64
CA ALA A 19 -6.94 -1.62 6.71
C ALA A 19 -6.24 -0.46 7.45
N THR A 20 -5.95 0.64 6.73
CA THR A 20 -5.31 1.85 7.25
C THR A 20 -6.25 2.81 8.00
N ASP A 21 -7.56 2.51 8.05
CA ASP A 21 -8.60 3.38 8.64
C ASP A 21 -8.94 2.99 10.09
N THR A 22 -8.42 1.86 10.57
CA THR A 22 -8.61 1.38 11.94
C THR A 22 -7.58 2.03 12.89
N TYR A 23 -8.02 2.56 14.05
CA TYR A 23 -7.15 3.04 15.14
C TYR A 23 -6.06 4.09 14.80
N LYS A 24 -6.46 5.22 14.19
CA LYS A 24 -5.58 6.35 13.80
C LYS A 24 -4.70 6.97 14.89
N THR A 25 -4.90 6.63 16.17
CA THR A 25 -4.17 7.17 17.32
C THR A 25 -3.33 6.12 18.07
N TYR A 26 -3.33 4.86 17.64
CA TYR A 26 -2.60 3.78 18.32
C TYR A 26 -1.26 3.48 17.61
N GLU A 27 -0.16 3.96 18.19
CA GLU A 27 1.22 3.84 17.66
C GLU A 27 1.61 2.48 17.10
N PRO A 28 1.35 1.36 17.79
CA PRO A 28 1.72 0.05 17.29
C PRO A 28 1.02 -0.35 15.98
N TYR A 29 -0.14 0.24 15.66
CA TYR A 29 -0.93 -0.14 14.48
C TYR A 29 -0.51 0.60 13.21
N TRP A 30 -0.20 1.90 13.28
CA TRP A 30 0.31 2.62 12.11
C TRP A 30 1.78 2.29 11.81
N ASP A 31 2.59 1.95 12.82
CA ASP A 31 3.92 1.40 12.55
C ASP A 31 3.82 0.03 11.87
N MET A 32 2.89 -0.84 12.28
CA MET A 32 2.65 -2.11 11.62
C MET A 32 2.25 -1.95 10.14
N ILE A 33 1.31 -1.06 9.84
CA ILE A 33 0.80 -0.84 8.47
C ILE A 33 1.79 -0.07 7.58
N GLY A 34 2.64 0.76 8.17
CA GLY A 34 3.58 1.63 7.46
C GLY A 34 3.00 3.00 7.09
N GLY A 35 1.78 3.31 7.54
CA GLY A 35 1.13 4.61 7.34
C GLY A 35 -0.28 4.65 7.93
N SER A 36 -0.88 5.84 7.97
CA SER A 36 -2.28 6.04 8.37
C SER A 36 -3.06 6.76 7.29
N PHE A 37 -4.34 6.42 7.12
CA PHE A 37 -5.21 7.10 6.17
C PHE A 37 -5.20 8.63 6.35
N ASN A 38 -5.10 9.35 5.24
CA ASN A 38 -5.06 10.81 5.16
C ASN A 38 -5.90 11.37 4.00
N GLY A 39 -7.03 10.71 3.70
CA GLY A 39 -7.98 11.13 2.68
C GLY A 39 -7.87 10.37 1.37
N HIS A 40 -8.79 10.67 0.45
CA HIS A 40 -8.97 9.99 -0.84
C HIS A 40 -9.16 11.00 -1.99
N PRO A 41 -8.07 11.65 -2.47
CA PRO A 41 -8.16 12.65 -3.54
C PRO A 41 -8.59 12.09 -4.90
N TRP A 42 -8.41 10.79 -5.11
CA TRP A 42 -8.91 10.05 -6.27
C TRP A 42 -10.15 9.29 -5.81
N ASN A 43 -11.32 9.64 -6.35
CA ASN A 43 -12.60 9.03 -6.00
C ASN A 43 -12.94 7.88 -6.95
N ALA A 44 -13.95 7.07 -6.63
CA ALA A 44 -14.42 5.96 -7.46
C ALA A 44 -14.82 6.33 -8.91
N GLY A 45 -14.97 7.62 -9.22
CA GLY A 45 -15.19 8.15 -10.56
C GLY A 45 -13.91 8.31 -11.41
N ASN A 46 -12.73 8.26 -10.81
CA ASN A 46 -11.46 8.57 -11.45
C ASN A 46 -10.80 7.33 -12.03
N THR A 47 -10.39 7.41 -13.30
CA THR A 47 -9.44 6.45 -13.88
C THR A 47 -8.05 6.86 -13.45
N VAL A 48 -7.33 5.95 -12.80
CA VAL A 48 -5.95 6.14 -12.37
C VAL A 48 -5.03 5.18 -13.11
N THR A 49 -3.76 5.56 -13.23
CA THR A 49 -2.71 4.70 -13.79
C THR A 49 -1.80 4.24 -12.66
N ILE A 50 -1.55 2.93 -12.58
CA ILE A 50 -0.68 2.31 -11.59
C ILE A 50 0.58 1.79 -12.25
N THR A 51 1.74 2.14 -11.67
CA THR A 51 3.04 1.57 -12.02
C THR A 51 3.36 0.41 -11.08
N VAL A 52 3.81 -0.70 -11.67
CA VAL A 52 4.30 -1.88 -10.94
C VAL A 52 5.83 -1.80 -10.87
N HIS A 53 6.36 -1.72 -9.66
CA HIS A 53 7.80 -1.53 -9.41
C HIS A 53 8.58 -2.84 -9.40
N ASN A 54 7.93 -3.94 -9.02
CA ASN A 54 8.55 -5.26 -8.92
C ASN A 54 7.67 -6.33 -9.59
N PRO A 55 7.70 -6.46 -10.92
CA PRO A 55 6.88 -7.42 -11.66
C PRO A 55 7.30 -8.88 -11.42
N ASP A 56 8.50 -9.13 -10.92
CA ASP A 56 9.00 -10.47 -10.60
C ASP A 56 8.41 -11.00 -9.28
N PHE A 57 7.91 -10.11 -8.41
CA PHE A 57 7.21 -10.49 -7.19
C PHE A 57 6.00 -11.37 -7.55
N PRO A 58 5.82 -12.57 -6.95
CA PRO A 58 4.80 -13.53 -7.38
C PRO A 58 3.38 -12.96 -7.50
N ALA A 59 2.99 -12.07 -6.55
CA ALA A 59 1.68 -11.41 -6.57
C ALA A 59 1.53 -10.35 -7.68
N MET A 60 2.62 -9.84 -8.23
CA MET A 60 2.62 -8.75 -9.22
C MET A 60 2.64 -9.23 -10.68
N LYS A 61 3.00 -10.50 -10.93
CA LYS A 61 3.09 -11.10 -12.27
C LYS A 61 1.88 -10.84 -13.19
N PRO A 62 0.62 -10.89 -12.70
CA PRO A 62 -0.55 -10.68 -13.56
C PRO A 62 -0.72 -9.24 -14.08
N PHE A 63 -0.10 -8.24 -13.45
CA PHE A 63 -0.43 -6.83 -13.66
C PHE A 63 0.43 -6.13 -14.72
N GLY A 64 1.46 -6.80 -15.25
CA GLY A 64 2.40 -6.18 -16.17
C GLY A 64 3.22 -5.05 -15.51
N LYS A 65 3.71 -4.10 -16.33
CA LYS A 65 4.48 -2.93 -15.83
C LYS A 65 3.62 -1.75 -15.43
N GLU A 66 2.46 -1.61 -16.08
CA GLU A 66 1.55 -0.50 -15.86
C GLU A 66 0.14 -0.94 -16.25
N PHE A 67 -0.86 -0.53 -15.47
CA PHE A 67 -2.26 -0.75 -15.80
C PHE A 67 -3.12 0.43 -15.37
N GLN A 68 -4.30 0.55 -15.97
CA GLN A 68 -5.30 1.54 -15.60
C GLN A 68 -6.50 0.85 -14.97
N PHE A 69 -7.04 1.46 -13.93
CA PHE A 69 -8.28 1.02 -13.32
C PHE A 69 -9.02 2.21 -12.73
N LYS A 70 -10.31 2.02 -12.48
CA LYS A 70 -11.20 3.04 -11.93
C LYS A 70 -11.53 2.67 -10.50
N ASP A 71 -11.01 3.43 -9.55
CA ASP A 71 -11.19 3.15 -8.12
C ASP A 71 -10.91 4.41 -7.27
N GLU A 72 -11.28 4.33 -6.01
CA GLU A 72 -10.94 5.30 -4.98
C GLU A 72 -9.56 4.98 -4.38
N ILE A 73 -8.63 5.94 -4.49
CA ILE A 73 -7.25 5.76 -4.00
C ILE A 73 -6.99 6.63 -2.78
N TYR A 74 -6.47 6.00 -1.74
CA TYR A 74 -6.12 6.63 -0.49
C TYR A 74 -4.72 7.22 -0.54
N GLN A 75 -4.53 8.34 0.16
CA GLN A 75 -3.20 8.86 0.51
C GLN A 75 -2.96 8.65 2.01
N TYR A 76 -1.68 8.58 2.39
CA TYR A 76 -1.29 8.26 3.77
C TYR A 76 -0.50 9.40 4.42
N LYS A 77 -0.63 9.52 5.75
CA LYS A 77 0.25 10.30 6.62
C LYS A 77 1.13 9.35 7.43
N ASN A 78 2.25 9.86 7.95
CA ASN A 78 3.27 9.06 8.65
C ASN A 78 3.72 7.84 7.83
N TRP A 79 3.80 8.02 6.51
CA TRP A 79 4.21 6.98 5.59
C TRP A 79 5.70 6.67 5.79
N GLN A 80 6.03 5.39 5.94
CA GLN A 80 7.38 4.89 6.23
C GLN A 80 7.87 3.99 5.08
N PRO A 81 8.18 4.58 3.90
CA PRO A 81 8.60 3.82 2.73
C PRO A 81 9.86 2.98 2.97
N GLU A 82 10.73 3.40 3.89
CA GLU A 82 11.97 2.72 4.25
C GLU A 82 11.74 1.40 5.00
N LYS A 83 10.55 1.20 5.57
CA LYS A 83 10.20 -0.02 6.32
C LYS A 83 9.40 -1.02 5.49
N VAL A 84 9.18 -0.75 4.21
CA VAL A 84 8.32 -1.57 3.35
C VAL A 84 8.92 -1.70 1.95
N HIS A 85 8.58 -2.77 1.26
CA HIS A 85 8.84 -2.94 -0.16
C HIS A 85 7.61 -2.47 -0.95
N VAL A 86 7.67 -1.28 -1.55
CA VAL A 86 6.57 -0.79 -2.40
C VAL A 86 6.52 -1.59 -3.70
N LEU A 87 5.41 -2.29 -3.93
CA LEU A 87 5.20 -3.12 -5.11
C LEU A 87 4.50 -2.36 -6.23
N MET A 88 3.59 -1.45 -5.88
CA MET A 88 2.84 -0.61 -6.83
C MET A 88 2.62 0.79 -6.29
N SER A 89 2.59 1.78 -7.19
CA SER A 89 2.17 3.15 -6.86
C SER A 89 1.37 3.79 -7.97
N LEU A 90 0.62 4.84 -7.62
CA LEU A 90 0.05 5.75 -8.60
C LEU A 90 1.15 6.34 -9.49
N ASN A 91 0.93 6.34 -10.81
CA ASN A 91 1.73 7.07 -11.76
C ASN A 91 1.26 8.54 -11.74
N MET A 92 2.05 9.42 -11.11
CA MET A 92 1.72 10.85 -10.96
C MET A 92 1.82 11.65 -12.26
N GLU A 93 2.47 11.12 -13.29
CA GLU A 93 2.49 11.76 -14.60
C GLU A 93 1.15 11.57 -15.33
N LYS A 94 0.53 10.40 -15.12
CA LYS A 94 -0.69 9.95 -15.83
C LYS A 94 -1.97 9.98 -15.00
N SER A 95 -1.89 10.28 -13.70
CA SER A 95 -3.04 10.32 -12.79
C SER A 95 -3.32 11.73 -12.28
N ASN A 96 -4.59 12.03 -12.03
CA ASN A 96 -5.03 13.31 -11.47
C ASN A 96 -5.96 13.07 -10.26
N PRO A 97 -5.86 13.89 -9.18
CA PRO A 97 -4.95 15.03 -9.03
C PRO A 97 -3.49 14.60 -8.84
N LYS A 98 -2.53 15.49 -9.14
CA LYS A 98 -1.11 15.21 -8.91
C LYS A 98 -0.72 15.43 -7.45
N ARG A 99 0.34 14.75 -7.00
CA ARG A 99 1.01 14.97 -5.71
C ARG A 99 2.52 15.10 -5.92
N PRO A 100 3.21 15.89 -5.09
CA PRO A 100 4.67 16.03 -5.14
C PRO A 100 5.41 14.82 -4.54
N TYR A 101 4.68 13.79 -4.10
CA TYR A 101 5.20 12.58 -3.47
C TYR A 101 4.56 11.34 -4.10
N GLN A 102 5.26 10.22 -4.00
CA GLN A 102 4.75 8.92 -4.43
C GLN A 102 3.58 8.48 -3.55
N VAL A 103 2.51 7.97 -4.16
CA VAL A 103 1.38 7.38 -3.43
C VAL A 103 1.38 5.87 -3.68
N PRO A 104 1.79 5.06 -2.69
CA PRO A 104 1.81 3.61 -2.82
C PRO A 104 0.38 3.06 -2.84
N VAL A 105 0.13 2.02 -3.63
CA VAL A 105 -1.17 1.32 -3.65
C VAL A 105 -1.04 -0.14 -3.23
N ALA A 106 0.17 -0.70 -3.31
CA ALA A 106 0.50 -2.00 -2.76
C ALA A 106 1.95 -2.01 -2.25
N TRP A 107 2.18 -2.59 -1.09
CA TRP A 107 3.49 -2.79 -0.50
C TRP A 107 3.53 -4.09 0.30
N ALA A 108 4.71 -4.67 0.45
CA ALA A 108 4.99 -5.79 1.33
C ALA A 108 5.83 -5.32 2.51
N LYS A 109 5.63 -5.91 3.69
CA LYS A 109 6.40 -5.57 4.89
C LYS A 109 6.75 -6.85 5.64
N GLU A 110 8.04 -7.13 5.75
CA GLU A 110 8.51 -8.21 6.60
C GLU A 110 8.33 -7.85 8.08
N TRP A 111 7.77 -8.77 8.86
CA TRP A 111 7.52 -8.59 10.29
C TRP A 111 7.95 -9.84 11.06
N GLY A 112 9.21 -9.87 11.52
CA GLY A 112 9.81 -11.07 12.10
C GLY A 112 10.22 -12.07 11.00
N GLU A 113 9.85 -13.35 11.14
CA GLU A 113 10.04 -14.36 10.09
C GLU A 113 8.83 -14.50 9.13
N GLY A 114 7.82 -13.63 9.28
CA GLY A 114 6.65 -13.53 8.41
C GLY A 114 6.73 -12.36 7.42
N SER A 115 5.87 -12.36 6.40
CA SER A 115 5.88 -11.41 5.26
C SER A 115 4.60 -10.60 5.07
#